data_AF-A0A3G6ZP16-F1
#
_entry.id   AF-A0A3G6ZP16-F1
#
_cell.length_a   1.000
_cell.length_b   1.000
_cell.length_c   1.000
_cell.angle_alpha   90.00
_cell.angle_beta   90.00
_cell.angle_gamma   90.00
#
_symmetry.space_group_name_H-M   'P 1'
#
loop_
_entity.id
_entity.type
_entity.pdbx_description
1 polymer ?
#
loop_
_entity_poly.entity_id
_entity_poly.type
_entity_poly.pdbx_seq_one_letter_code
_entity_poly.pdbx_strand_id
1 'polypeptide(L)'
;MAFQEVDYRPVFGRILAVVTVVLCAGGIIALWVDDPGSGLRYSWPLVFIAVLAWTFFWRPRLTVEPHGVTVVNVLRTHFVPWPAIRDIDTRFALTLRTGRGKVPVWAAPAPGRHRALGLAEKDFDGVGESARGEFGSLRPSDAVSTPTGNLAQLIRGQWEALRSQGLLAPGEDPEAEKVTWHVGTIAALAISGAATILGLAL
;
A
#
# COMPACT_ATOMS: atom_id res chain seq x y z
N MET A 1 -5.32 -23.08 16.32
CA MET A 1 -4.72 -21.81 16.73
C MET A 1 -5.71 -20.71 16.37
N ALA A 2 -6.04 -19.81 17.30
CA ALA A 2 -6.90 -18.67 16.98
C ALA A 2 -6.20 -17.81 15.93
N PHE A 3 -6.88 -17.48 14.85
CA PHE A 3 -6.31 -16.62 13.80
C PHE A 3 -6.02 -15.24 14.40
N GLN A 4 -4.76 -14.82 14.40
CA GLN A 4 -4.38 -13.50 14.90
C GLN A 4 -4.58 -12.48 13.78
N GLU A 5 -5.48 -11.53 13.99
CA GLU A 5 -5.65 -10.40 13.07
C GLU A 5 -4.34 -9.60 13.03
N VAL A 6 -3.80 -9.39 11.83
CA VAL A 6 -2.56 -8.63 11.63
C VAL A 6 -2.89 -7.33 10.92
N ASP A 7 -2.71 -6.22 11.64
CA ASP A 7 -2.75 -4.87 11.07
C ASP A 7 -1.33 -4.37 10.78
N TYR A 8 -1.04 -4.12 9.52
CA TYR A 8 0.22 -3.55 9.08
C TYR A 8 0.04 -2.14 8.53
N ARG A 9 0.84 -1.22 9.10
CA ARG A 9 0.93 0.17 8.69
C ARG A 9 2.40 0.59 8.52
N PRO A 10 2.81 1.13 7.36
CA PRO A 10 4.19 1.51 7.12
C PRO A 10 4.57 2.76 7.93
N VAL A 11 5.44 2.59 8.93
CA VAL A 11 5.90 3.68 9.81
C VAL A 11 6.76 4.71 9.06
N PHE A 12 7.65 4.24 8.18
CA PHE A 12 8.54 5.10 7.39
C PHE A 12 7.76 6.09 6.51
N GLY A 13 6.68 5.62 5.87
CA GLY A 13 5.79 6.48 5.10
C GLY A 13 5.22 7.59 5.98
N ARG A 14 4.68 7.26 7.15
CA ARG A 14 4.10 8.27 8.06
C ARG A 14 5.10 9.32 8.51
N ILE A 15 6.34 8.93 8.79
CA ILE A 15 7.42 9.88 9.13
C ILE A 15 7.66 10.82 7.95
N LEU A 16 7.81 10.29 6.74
CA LEU A 16 8.02 11.10 5.53
C LEU A 16 6.84 12.06 5.30
N ALA A 17 5.61 11.59 5.49
CA ALA A 17 4.40 12.40 5.40
C ALA A 17 4.46 13.61 6.36
N VAL A 18 4.78 13.37 7.63
CA VAL A 18 4.86 14.41 8.66
C VAL A 18 5.95 15.41 8.30
N VAL A 19 7.15 14.94 7.94
CA VAL A 19 8.27 15.79 7.55
C VAL A 19 7.90 16.67 6.35
N THR A 20 7.32 16.08 5.30
CA THR A 20 6.89 16.84 4.11
C THR A 20 5.83 17.88 4.46
N VAL A 21 4.82 17.52 5.25
CA VAL A 21 3.77 18.47 5.68
C VAL A 21 4.36 19.63 6.48
N VAL A 22 5.29 19.36 7.39
CA VAL A 22 5.97 20.41 8.18
C VAL A 22 6.79 21.33 7.29
N LEU A 23 7.56 20.78 6.33
CA LEU A 23 8.33 21.58 5.39
C LEU A 23 7.44 22.45 4.49
N CYS A 24 6.34 21.90 3.98
CA CYS A 24 5.36 22.66 3.20
C CYS A 24 4.71 23.77 4.03
N ALA A 25 4.35 23.51 5.28
CA ALA A 25 3.79 24.51 6.19
C ALA A 25 4.79 25.65 6.45
N GLY A 26 6.05 25.32 6.71
CA GLY A 26 7.12 26.32 6.87
C GLY A 26 7.34 27.16 5.60
N GLY A 27 7.32 26.53 4.42
CA GLY A 27 7.42 27.22 3.14
C GLY A 27 6.25 28.18 2.89
N ILE A 28 5.02 27.77 3.22
CA ILE A 28 3.84 28.64 3.13
C ILE A 28 4.02 29.86 4.05
N ILE A 29 4.40 29.65 5.32
CA ILE A 29 4.60 30.75 6.26
C ILE A 29 5.66 31.74 5.73
N ALA A 30 6.79 31.24 5.22
CA ALA A 30 7.84 32.09 4.66
C ALA A 30 7.34 32.94 3.48
N LEU A 31 6.57 32.35 2.57
CA LEU A 31 6.00 33.08 1.43
C LEU A 31 5.06 34.21 1.85
N TRP A 32 4.24 33.97 2.88
CA TRP A 32 3.30 34.98 3.40
C TRP A 32 3.98 36.09 4.19
N VAL A 33 5.14 35.82 4.80
CA VAL A 33 5.95 36.84 5.51
C VAL A 33 6.69 37.74 4.52
N ASP A 34 7.16 37.18 3.40
CA ASP A 34 7.91 37.92 2.38
C ASP A 34 7.02 38.86 1.56
N ASP A 35 5.99 38.31 0.91
CA ASP A 35 5.03 39.08 0.10
C ASP A 35 3.67 38.37 0.04
N PRO A 36 2.58 39.02 0.50
CA PRO A 36 1.23 38.43 0.44
C PRO A 36 0.76 38.07 -0.97
N GLY A 37 1.21 38.80 -2.01
CA GLY A 37 0.86 38.49 -3.41
C GLY A 37 1.47 37.16 -3.87
N SER A 38 2.74 36.96 -3.57
CA SER A 38 3.48 35.71 -3.79
C SER A 38 2.93 34.57 -2.92
N GLY A 39 2.54 34.86 -1.67
CA GLY A 39 1.88 33.93 -0.77
C GLY A 39 0.60 33.31 -1.34
N LEU A 40 -0.26 34.13 -1.96
CA LEU A 40 -1.49 33.64 -2.57
C LEU A 40 -1.24 32.76 -3.80
N ARG A 41 -0.24 33.08 -4.62
CA ARG A 41 0.09 32.33 -5.85
C ARG A 41 0.78 31.00 -5.57
N TYR A 42 1.78 30.99 -4.69
CA TYR A 42 2.67 29.83 -4.51
C TYR A 42 2.30 28.91 -3.33
N SER A 43 1.37 29.31 -2.46
CA SER A 43 0.90 28.44 -1.37
C SER A 43 0.14 27.21 -1.88
N TRP A 44 -0.65 27.34 -2.94
CA TRP A 44 -1.44 26.23 -3.50
C TRP A 44 -0.61 25.02 -3.95
N PRO A 45 0.49 25.19 -4.72
CA PRO A 45 1.40 24.07 -5.00
C PRO A 45 1.92 23.38 -3.74
N LEU A 46 2.30 24.13 -2.70
CA LEU A 46 2.79 23.55 -1.44
C LEU A 46 1.70 22.79 -0.68
N VAL A 47 0.47 23.32 -0.66
CA VAL A 47 -0.70 22.63 -0.13
C VAL A 47 -0.96 21.34 -0.91
N PHE A 48 -0.90 21.37 -2.24
CA PHE A 48 -1.09 20.18 -3.07
C PHE A 48 -0.04 19.10 -2.78
N ILE A 49 1.23 19.49 -2.64
CA ILE A 49 2.32 18.56 -2.26
C ILE A 49 2.07 17.97 -0.87
N ALA A 50 1.66 18.79 0.11
CA ALA A 50 1.36 18.32 1.46
C ALA A 50 0.18 17.32 1.46
N VAL A 51 -0.90 17.62 0.72
CA VAL A 51 -2.06 16.72 0.57
C VAL A 51 -1.65 15.43 -0.14
N LEU A 52 -0.82 15.50 -1.18
CA LEU A 52 -0.28 14.33 -1.86
C LEU A 52 0.55 13.46 -0.92
N ALA A 53 1.51 14.04 -0.20
CA ALA A 53 2.37 13.31 0.72
C ALA A 53 1.55 12.65 1.84
N TRP A 54 0.64 13.40 2.46
CA TRP A 54 -0.28 12.85 3.45
C TRP A 54 -1.08 11.68 2.90
N THR A 55 -1.67 11.86 1.73
CA THR A 55 -2.56 10.88 1.10
C THR A 55 -1.82 9.60 0.72
N PHE A 56 -0.63 9.72 0.11
CA PHE A 56 0.16 8.58 -0.34
C PHE A 56 0.83 7.82 0.80
N PHE A 57 1.28 8.51 1.84
CA PHE A 57 2.13 7.89 2.86
C PHE A 57 1.43 7.58 4.18
N TRP A 58 0.30 8.24 4.49
CA TRP A 58 -0.42 8.03 5.76
C TRP A 58 -1.54 6.98 5.67
N ARG A 59 -2.21 6.88 4.51
CA ARG A 59 -3.36 5.98 4.34
C ARG A 59 -3.05 4.51 4.13
N PRO A 60 -2.00 4.10 3.39
CA PRO A 60 -1.83 2.68 3.05
C PRO A 60 -1.83 1.78 4.29
N ARG A 61 -2.72 0.80 4.31
CA ARG A 61 -2.87 -0.16 5.41
C ARG A 61 -3.22 -1.52 4.83
N LEU A 62 -2.71 -2.57 5.46
CA LEU A 62 -3.06 -3.94 5.16
C LEU A 62 -3.57 -4.58 6.44
N THR A 63 -4.76 -5.15 6.41
CA THR A 63 -5.32 -5.90 7.54
C THR A 63 -5.67 -7.29 7.08
N VAL A 64 -5.09 -8.30 7.72
CA VAL A 64 -5.33 -9.71 7.43
C VAL A 64 -6.29 -10.25 8.48
N GLU A 65 -7.47 -10.68 8.05
CA GLU A 65 -8.60 -11.08 8.87
C GLU A 65 -8.96 -12.55 8.63
N PRO A 66 -9.67 -13.22 9.54
CA PRO A 66 -10.05 -14.62 9.36
C PRO A 66 -10.88 -14.88 8.09
N HIS A 67 -11.69 -13.90 7.67
CA HIS A 67 -12.59 -14.01 6.52
C HIS A 67 -12.00 -13.47 5.21
N GLY A 68 -10.87 -12.75 5.25
CA GLY A 68 -10.23 -12.23 4.04
C GLY A 68 -9.09 -11.26 4.34
N VAL A 69 -8.68 -10.54 3.31
CA VAL A 69 -7.63 -9.53 3.38
C VAL A 69 -8.22 -8.17 2.98
N THR A 70 -8.11 -7.20 3.88
CA THR A 70 -8.48 -5.82 3.64
C THR A 70 -7.24 -5.01 3.23
N VAL A 71 -7.22 -4.56 1.97
CA VAL A 71 -6.16 -3.74 1.38
C VAL A 71 -6.66 -2.31 1.25
N VAL A 72 -6.20 -1.42 2.12
CA VAL A 72 -6.48 0.02 2.04
C VAL A 72 -5.39 0.67 1.21
N ASN A 73 -5.70 1.00 -0.04
CA ASN A 73 -4.87 1.85 -0.88
C ASN A 73 -5.31 3.31 -0.78
N VAL A 74 -4.54 4.18 -1.42
CA VAL A 74 -4.69 5.62 -1.33
C VAL A 74 -6.05 6.13 -1.83
N LEU A 75 -6.51 5.59 -2.95
CA LEU A 75 -7.77 6.02 -3.60
C LEU A 75 -8.94 5.05 -3.35
N ARG A 76 -8.63 3.80 -2.98
CA ARG A 76 -9.60 2.70 -2.89
C ARG A 76 -9.22 1.77 -1.75
N THR A 77 -10.22 1.25 -1.05
CA THR A 77 -10.06 0.08 -0.19
C THR A 77 -10.68 -1.13 -0.87
N HIS A 78 -9.96 -2.24 -0.85
CA HIS A 78 -10.36 -3.53 -1.40
C HIS A 78 -10.49 -4.52 -0.26
N PHE A 79 -11.65 -5.14 -0.12
CA PHE A 79 -11.83 -6.32 0.71
C PHE A 79 -11.84 -7.55 -0.18
N VAL A 80 -10.85 -8.42 -0.01
CA VAL A 80 -10.67 -9.63 -0.81
C VAL A 80 -10.90 -10.86 0.10
N PRO A 81 -12.01 -11.58 -0.06
CA PRO A 81 -12.23 -12.86 0.63
C PRO A 81 -11.15 -13.88 0.28
N TRP A 82 -10.80 -14.77 1.21
CA TRP A 82 -9.82 -15.84 0.95
C TRP A 82 -10.13 -16.69 -0.30
N PRO A 83 -11.38 -17.10 -0.57
CA PRO A 83 -11.73 -17.87 -1.77
C PRO A 83 -11.54 -17.10 -3.08
N ALA A 84 -11.52 -15.76 -3.05
CA ALA A 84 -11.34 -14.94 -4.23
C ALA A 84 -9.86 -14.78 -4.63
N ILE A 85 -8.92 -15.18 -3.78
CA ILE A 85 -7.48 -15.10 -4.05
C ILE A 85 -7.08 -16.30 -4.93
N ARG A 86 -6.62 -16.01 -6.14
CA ARG A 86 -6.11 -17.01 -7.10
C ARG A 86 -4.61 -17.21 -7.00
N ASP A 87 -3.89 -16.10 -6.82
CA ASP A 87 -2.43 -16.08 -6.79
C ASP A 87 -1.92 -14.86 -5.99
N ILE A 88 -0.75 -15.01 -5.38
CA ILE A 88 -0.09 -14.00 -4.56
C ILE A 88 1.27 -13.70 -5.17
N ASP A 89 1.38 -12.55 -5.85
CA ASP A 89 2.58 -12.13 -6.57
C ASP A 89 3.37 -11.12 -5.73
N THR A 90 4.67 -11.35 -5.61
CA THR A 90 5.62 -10.51 -4.85
C THR A 90 6.71 -9.89 -5.75
N ARG A 91 6.63 -10.05 -7.10
CA ARG A 91 7.70 -9.63 -8.02
C ARG A 91 8.13 -8.17 -7.84
N PHE A 92 7.16 -7.27 -7.76
CA PHE A 92 7.39 -5.81 -7.72
C PHE A 92 6.80 -5.14 -6.49
N ALA A 93 5.74 -5.71 -5.94
CA ALA A 93 5.10 -5.36 -4.69
C ALA A 93 4.14 -6.50 -4.37
N LEU A 94 3.75 -6.65 -3.10
CA LEU A 94 2.72 -7.61 -2.74
C LEU A 94 1.43 -7.29 -3.51
N THR A 95 0.99 -8.22 -4.35
CA THR A 95 -0.17 -8.07 -5.24
C THR A 95 -1.04 -9.31 -5.15
N LEU A 96 -2.29 -9.14 -4.75
CA LEU A 96 -3.28 -10.22 -4.74
C LEU A 96 -3.93 -10.29 -6.12
N ARG A 97 -3.95 -11.46 -6.73
CA ARG A 97 -4.67 -11.70 -7.98
C ARG A 97 -6.01 -12.33 -7.65
N THR A 98 -7.09 -11.69 -8.10
CA THR A 98 -8.46 -12.16 -7.96
C THR A 98 -9.08 -12.40 -9.32
N GLY A 99 -10.28 -12.98 -9.36
CA GLY A 99 -11.04 -13.11 -10.60
C GLY A 99 -11.42 -11.77 -11.25
N ARG A 100 -11.48 -10.68 -10.47
CA ARG A 100 -11.80 -9.33 -10.96
C ARG A 100 -10.59 -8.54 -11.42
N GLY A 101 -9.38 -8.93 -11.01
CA GLY A 101 -8.16 -8.29 -11.47
C GLY A 101 -7.01 -8.38 -10.46
N LYS A 102 -6.12 -7.40 -10.52
CA LYS A 102 -4.94 -7.31 -9.65
C LYS A 102 -5.19 -6.24 -8.58
N VAL A 103 -4.98 -6.60 -7.33
CA VAL A 103 -5.06 -5.70 -6.18
C VAL A 103 -3.66 -5.49 -5.62
N PRO A 104 -2.96 -4.42 -6.02
CA PRO A 104 -1.64 -4.11 -5.47
C PRO A 104 -1.78 -3.61 -4.03
N VAL A 105 -0.92 -4.07 -3.13
CA VAL A 105 -0.91 -3.67 -1.72
C VAL A 105 0.09 -2.53 -1.51
N TRP A 106 -0.38 -1.29 -1.50
CA TRP A 106 0.51 -0.11 -1.40
C TRP A 106 1.18 0.03 -0.03
N ALA A 107 0.62 -0.63 0.99
CA ALA A 107 1.23 -0.71 2.31
C ALA A 107 2.54 -1.49 2.31
N ALA A 108 2.72 -2.43 1.37
CA ALA A 108 3.87 -3.33 1.29
C ALA A 108 4.59 -3.21 -0.08
N PRO A 109 5.28 -2.08 -0.33
CA PRO A 109 6.05 -1.89 -1.56
C PRO A 109 7.25 -2.83 -1.61
N ALA A 110 7.83 -3.08 -2.78
CA ALA A 110 9.08 -3.84 -2.85
C ALA A 110 10.18 -3.20 -2.00
N PRO A 111 11.08 -4.01 -1.43
CA PRO A 111 12.26 -3.50 -0.76
C PRO A 111 13.10 -2.68 -1.76
N GLY A 112 13.53 -1.49 -1.33
CA GLY A 112 14.43 -0.65 -2.12
C GLY A 112 15.76 -1.36 -2.41
N ARG A 113 16.46 -0.93 -3.46
CA ARG A 113 17.72 -1.53 -3.94
C ARG A 113 18.75 -1.78 -2.83
N HIS A 114 18.90 -0.85 -1.89
CA HIS A 114 19.83 -0.99 -0.77
C HIS A 114 19.48 -2.12 0.20
N ARG A 115 18.19 -2.39 0.43
CA ARG A 115 17.76 -3.55 1.22
C ARG A 115 17.93 -4.84 0.44
N ALA A 116 17.65 -4.84 -0.85
CA ALA A 116 17.81 -6.03 -1.70
C ALA A 116 19.27 -6.50 -1.77
N LEU A 117 20.23 -5.57 -1.73
CA LEU A 117 21.67 -5.88 -1.77
C LEU A 117 22.22 -6.45 -0.45
N GLY A 118 21.50 -6.28 0.67
CA GLY A 118 21.94 -6.74 1.99
C GLY A 118 21.33 -8.08 2.43
N LEU A 119 20.55 -8.73 1.55
CA LEU A 119 19.90 -10.01 1.87
C LEU A 119 20.90 -11.17 1.79
N ALA A 120 20.82 -12.06 2.77
CA ALA A 120 21.57 -13.30 2.85
C ALA A 120 20.62 -14.50 2.69
N GLU A 121 21.18 -15.69 2.46
CA GLU A 121 20.40 -16.93 2.30
C GLU A 121 19.45 -17.20 3.47
N LYS A 122 19.90 -16.94 4.71
CA LYS A 122 19.09 -17.01 5.94
C LYS A 122 17.82 -16.16 5.92
N ASP A 123 17.77 -15.10 5.12
CA ASP A 123 16.59 -14.24 5.02
C ASP A 123 15.45 -14.91 4.23
N PHE A 124 15.75 -16.03 3.57
CA PHE A 124 14.82 -16.86 2.82
C PHE A 124 14.50 -18.19 3.51
N ASP A 125 15.07 -18.45 4.69
CA ASP A 125 14.74 -19.64 5.46
C ASP A 125 13.25 -19.63 5.83
N GLY A 126 12.56 -20.74 5.59
CA GLY A 126 11.12 -20.88 5.84
C GLY A 126 10.21 -20.31 4.76
N VAL A 127 10.76 -19.84 3.63
CA VAL A 127 9.95 -19.46 2.46
C VAL A 127 9.34 -20.70 1.79
N GLY A 128 8.01 -20.74 1.70
CA GLY A 128 7.27 -21.86 1.10
C GLY A 128 7.48 -21.97 -0.42
N GLU A 129 7.21 -23.15 -0.99
CA GLU A 129 7.44 -23.40 -2.43
C GLU A 129 6.60 -22.52 -3.34
N SER A 130 5.38 -22.16 -2.95
CA SER A 130 4.51 -21.26 -3.71
C SER A 130 5.00 -19.80 -3.76
N ALA A 131 6.04 -19.47 -2.99
CA ALA A 131 6.73 -18.20 -3.10
C ALA A 131 7.75 -18.16 -4.23
N ARG A 132 8.26 -19.33 -4.64
CA ARG A 132 9.27 -19.40 -5.68
C ARG A 132 8.64 -19.08 -7.03
N GLY A 133 9.35 -18.29 -7.82
CA GLY A 133 8.90 -17.98 -9.18
C GLY A 133 8.87 -19.20 -10.10
N GLU A 134 8.46 -18.97 -11.34
CA GLU A 134 8.35 -19.95 -12.43
C GLU A 134 9.60 -20.84 -12.64
N PHE A 135 10.79 -20.37 -12.23
CA PHE A 135 12.07 -21.09 -12.34
C PHE A 135 12.67 -21.48 -10.99
N GLY A 136 11.87 -21.55 -9.92
CA GLY A 136 12.36 -21.84 -8.57
C GLY A 136 13.14 -20.68 -7.92
N SER A 137 13.21 -19.52 -8.58
CA SER A 137 13.98 -18.38 -8.09
C SER A 137 13.25 -17.62 -6.99
N LEU A 138 14.00 -17.28 -5.94
CA LEU A 138 13.58 -16.40 -4.86
C LEU A 138 13.91 -14.95 -5.23
N ARG A 139 13.00 -14.03 -4.92
CA ARG A 139 13.14 -12.61 -5.22
C ARG A 139 13.42 -11.84 -3.92
N PRO A 140 14.07 -10.68 -3.95
CA PRO A 140 14.32 -9.89 -2.75
C PRO A 140 13.06 -9.59 -1.91
N SER A 141 11.90 -9.47 -2.56
CA SER A 141 10.60 -9.27 -1.92
C SER A 141 10.04 -10.52 -1.23
N ASP A 142 10.61 -11.70 -1.46
CA ASP A 142 10.19 -12.97 -0.82
C ASP A 142 10.89 -13.21 0.52
N ALA A 143 11.94 -12.45 0.82
CA ALA A 143 12.70 -12.55 2.07
C ALA A 143 11.82 -12.21 3.29
N VAL A 144 11.81 -13.10 4.27
CA VAL A 144 11.00 -13.01 5.50
C VAL A 144 11.44 -11.85 6.39
N SER A 145 12.71 -11.43 6.30
CA SER A 145 13.21 -10.25 7.02
C SER A 145 12.71 -8.92 6.46
N THR A 146 12.10 -8.92 5.26
CA THR A 146 11.46 -7.72 4.70
C THR A 146 9.99 -7.65 5.13
N PRO A 147 9.44 -6.46 5.45
CA PRO A 147 8.02 -6.34 5.81
C PRO A 147 7.09 -6.91 4.74
N THR A 148 7.42 -6.68 3.46
CA THR A 148 6.65 -7.17 2.32
C THR A 148 6.71 -8.69 2.19
N GLY A 149 7.88 -9.29 2.35
CA GLY A 149 8.03 -10.74 2.30
C GLY A 149 7.39 -11.45 3.49
N ASN A 150 7.53 -10.92 4.71
CA ASN A 150 6.85 -11.45 5.89
C ASN A 150 5.32 -11.48 5.72
N LEU A 151 4.73 -10.37 5.27
CA LEU A 151 3.29 -10.29 5.00
C LEU A 151 2.86 -11.23 3.88
N ALA A 152 3.67 -11.36 2.84
CA ALA A 152 3.40 -12.30 1.75
C ALA A 152 3.37 -13.75 2.26
N GLN A 153 4.34 -14.16 3.08
CA GLN A 153 4.37 -15.51 3.65
C GLN A 153 3.22 -15.74 4.62
N LEU A 154 2.82 -14.74 5.42
CA LEU A 154 1.68 -14.85 6.31
C LEU A 154 0.37 -15.09 5.54
N ILE A 155 0.11 -14.29 4.49
CA ILE A 155 -1.08 -14.43 3.67
C ILE A 155 -1.06 -15.75 2.90
N ARG A 156 0.09 -16.12 2.34
CA ARG A 156 0.29 -17.35 1.57
C ARG A 156 0.11 -18.59 2.44
N GLY A 157 0.71 -18.63 3.63
CA GLY A 157 0.55 -19.75 4.56
C GLY A 157 -0.90 -19.94 4.99
N GLN A 158 -1.63 -18.85 5.27
CA GLN A 158 -3.06 -18.94 5.57
C GLN A 158 -3.87 -19.44 4.36
N TRP A 159 -3.60 -18.91 3.17
CA TRP A 159 -4.28 -19.31 1.95
C TRP A 159 -4.06 -20.80 1.63
N GLU A 160 -2.84 -21.30 1.78
CA GLU A 160 -2.50 -22.72 1.62
C GLU A 160 -3.16 -23.61 2.67
N ALA A 161 -3.21 -23.16 3.93
CA ALA A 161 -3.89 -23.88 4.99
C ALA A 161 -5.39 -24.02 4.72
N LEU A 162 -6.05 -22.95 4.25
CA LEU A 162 -7.46 -22.99 3.86
C LEU A 162 -7.69 -23.86 2.61
N ARG A 163 -6.76 -23.81 1.65
CA ARG A 163 -6.81 -24.64 0.44
C ARG A 163 -6.68 -26.14 0.76
N SER A 164 -5.72 -26.51 1.60
CA SER A 164 -5.48 -27.90 1.99
C SER A 164 -6.63 -28.50 2.80
N GLN A 165 -7.38 -27.66 3.54
CA GLN A 165 -8.59 -28.05 4.26
C GLN A 165 -9.85 -28.11 3.35
N GLY A 166 -9.74 -27.75 2.07
CA GLY A 166 -10.88 -27.70 1.14
C GLY A 166 -11.90 -26.60 1.46
N LEU A 167 -11.51 -25.61 2.28
CA LEU A 167 -12.38 -24.51 2.73
C LEU A 167 -12.49 -23.36 1.71
N LEU A 168 -11.65 -23.38 0.67
CA LEU A 168 -11.82 -22.50 -0.49
C LEU A 168 -12.86 -23.15 -1.42
N ALA A 169 -14.15 -22.87 -1.18
CA ALA A 169 -15.23 -23.45 -1.96
C ALA A 169 -15.09 -23.10 -3.46
N PRO A 170 -15.32 -24.06 -4.37
CA PRO A 170 -15.31 -23.84 -5.82
C PRO A 170 -16.58 -23.11 -6.25
N GLY A 171 -16.59 -21.81 -6.02
CA GLY A 171 -17.68 -20.91 -6.29
C GLY A 171 -17.25 -19.54 -5.85
N GLU A 172 -16.34 -18.92 -6.62
CA GLU A 172 -15.97 -17.53 -6.45
C GLU A 172 -17.27 -16.71 -6.51
N ASP A 173 -17.79 -16.29 -5.35
CA ASP A 173 -18.81 -15.25 -5.33
C ASP A 173 -18.11 -13.93 -5.65
N PRO A 174 -18.23 -13.41 -6.88
CA PRO A 174 -17.51 -12.21 -7.25
C PRO A 174 -17.98 -11.04 -6.38
N GLU A 175 -19.26 -11.02 -5.97
CA GLU A 175 -19.85 -9.95 -5.16
C GLU A 175 -19.28 -9.88 -3.74
N ALA A 176 -18.63 -10.94 -3.26
CA ALA A 176 -17.96 -10.95 -1.97
C ALA A 176 -16.72 -10.03 -1.96
N GLU A 177 -16.09 -9.76 -3.11
CA GLU A 177 -15.05 -8.72 -3.22
C GLU A 177 -15.70 -7.33 -3.17
N LYS A 178 -15.36 -6.52 -2.16
CA LYS A 178 -15.90 -5.16 -2.01
C LYS A 178 -14.83 -4.12 -2.32
N VAL A 179 -15.19 -3.12 -3.11
CA VAL A 179 -14.32 -1.97 -3.43
C VAL A 179 -15.01 -0.69 -3.00
N THR A 180 -14.38 0.04 -2.07
CA THR A 180 -14.89 1.32 -1.58
C THR A 180 -13.95 2.45 -1.98
N TRP A 181 -14.49 3.48 -2.63
CA TRP A 181 -13.71 4.63 -3.09
C TRP A 181 -13.59 5.71 -2.02
N HIS A 182 -12.41 6.29 -1.90
CA HIS A 182 -12.15 7.40 -0.99
C HIS A 182 -12.48 8.73 -1.65
N VAL A 183 -13.77 8.99 -1.88
CA VAL A 183 -14.25 10.19 -2.58
C VAL A 183 -13.75 11.48 -1.93
N GLY A 184 -13.73 11.55 -0.60
CA GLY A 184 -13.18 12.72 0.11
C GLY A 184 -11.70 12.97 -0.16
N THR A 185 -10.89 11.91 -0.27
CA THR A 185 -9.46 12.00 -0.61
C THR A 185 -9.28 12.41 -2.08
N ILE A 186 -10.08 11.86 -2.97
CA ILE A 186 -10.07 12.23 -4.40
C ILE A 186 -10.47 13.69 -4.57
N ALA A 187 -11.52 14.14 -3.88
CA ALA A 187 -11.97 15.51 -3.90
C ALA A 187 -10.89 16.47 -3.36
N ALA A 188 -10.24 16.13 -2.24
CA ALA A 188 -9.16 16.95 -1.69
C ALA A 188 -8.00 17.11 -2.68
N LEU A 189 -7.59 16.03 -3.36
CA LEU A 189 -6.56 16.07 -4.39
C LEU A 189 -6.99 16.89 -5.61
N ALA A 190 -8.23 16.73 -6.06
CA ALA A 190 -8.77 17.46 -7.20
C ALA A 190 -8.87 18.97 -6.91
N ILE A 191 -9.38 19.34 -5.73
CA ILE A 191 -9.52 20.74 -5.31
C ILE A 191 -8.16 21.41 -5.17
N SER A 192 -7.20 20.77 -4.47
CA SER A 192 -5.86 21.34 -4.28
C SER A 192 -5.07 21.42 -5.59
N GLY A 193 -5.25 20.45 -6.49
CA GLY A 193 -4.69 20.51 -7.85
C GLY A 193 -5.29 21.64 -8.69
N ALA A 194 -6.62 21.79 -8.70
CA ALA A 194 -7.30 22.87 -9.43
C ALA A 194 -6.90 24.25 -8.90
N ALA A 195 -6.82 24.40 -7.57
CA ALA A 195 -6.37 25.64 -6.94
C ALA A 195 -4.91 25.98 -7.28
N THR A 196 -4.05 24.97 -7.42
CA THR A 196 -2.66 25.15 -7.88
C THR A 196 -2.61 25.70 -9.31
N ILE A 197 -3.42 25.14 -10.22
CA ILE A 197 -3.47 25.61 -11.61
C ILE A 197 -3.99 27.06 -11.67
N LEU A 198 -5.06 27.37 -10.94
CA LEU A 198 -5.61 28.72 -10.89
C LEU A 198 -4.65 29.73 -10.26
N GLY A 199 -3.98 29.36 -9.17
CA GLY A 199 -3.03 30.23 -8.48
C GLY A 199 -1.77 30.53 -9.30
N LEU A 200 -1.33 29.59 -10.14
CA LEU A 200 -0.20 29.80 -11.06
C LEU A 200 -0.59 30.55 -12.35
N ALA A 201 -1.87 30.58 -12.70
CA ALA A 201 -2.38 31.25 -13.90
C ALA A 201 -2.75 32.74 -13.68
N LEU A 202 -2.80 33.18 -12.41
CA LEU A 202 -3.14 34.55 -12.00
C LEU A 202 -1.88 35.38 -11.75
#